data_AF-Q3TTX2-F1
#
_entry.id   AF-Q3TTX2-F1
#
_cell.length_a   1.000
_cell.length_b   1.000
_cell.length_c   1.000
_cell.angle_alpha   90.00
_cell.angle_beta   90.00
_cell.angle_gamma   90.00
#
_symmetry.space_group_name_H-M   'P 1'
#
loop_
_entity.id
_entity.type
_entity.pdbx_description
1 polymer ?
#
loop_
_entity_poly.entity_id
_entity_poly.type
_entity_poly.pdbx_seq_one_letter_code
_entity_poly.pdbx_strand_id
1 'polypeptide(L)'
;ELYMMSEEKAKDEQSAVSMLKKHQILEQAVEDYAETVHQLSKTSRALVADSHPESERISMRQSKVDKLYAGLKDLAEERRGKLDERHRLFQLNREVDDLEQWIAEREVVAGSHELGQDYEHVTMLQERFREFARDTGNIGQERVDTVNNMADELINSGHSDAATIAEWKDGLNEAWADLLELIDTRTQILAASYELHKFYHDAKEIFGRIQDKHKKLPEELGRDQNTVETLQRMHTTFEHDIQALGTQVRQLQEDAARLQAAYAGDKADDIQKRENEVLEAWKSLLDACEGRRVRLVDTGDKFRFFSMVRDLMLWMEDVIRQIEAQEKPRDVSSVELLMNNHQGIKAEIDARNDSFTACIELGKSLLARKHYASEEIKEKLLQLTEKRKEMIDKWEDRWEWLRLILEVHQFSRDASVAEAWLLGQEPYLSSREIGQSVDEVEKLIKRHEAFEKSAATWDERFSALERLTTLELLEVRRQQEEEERKRRPPSPDPNTKVSEEAESQQWDTSKGDQVSQNGLPAEQGSPRVSYRSQTYQNYKNFNSRRTASDHSWSGM
;
A
#
# COMPACT_ATOMS: atom_id res chain seq x y z
N GLU A 1 -7.21 92.46 -38.78
CA GLU A 1 -7.05 92.74 -37.34
C GLU A 1 -8.34 92.56 -36.55
N LEU A 2 -9.42 93.32 -36.80
CA LEU A 2 -10.67 93.23 -36.01
C LEU A 2 -11.26 91.82 -35.88
N TYR A 3 -11.23 91.04 -36.97
CA TYR A 3 -11.66 89.64 -36.95
C TYR A 3 -10.70 88.74 -36.18
N MET A 4 -9.39 89.03 -36.13
CA MET A 4 -8.41 88.21 -35.43
C MET A 4 -8.37 88.48 -33.92
N MET A 5 -8.88 89.63 -33.49
CA MET A 5 -8.97 90.00 -32.06
C MET A 5 -10.32 89.62 -31.42
N SER A 6 -11.24 88.97 -32.13
CA SER A 6 -12.54 88.62 -31.57
C SER A 6 -12.43 87.45 -30.59
N GLU A 7 -12.83 87.65 -29.33
CA GLU A 7 -12.92 86.62 -28.29
C GLU A 7 -14.19 85.73 -28.40
N GLU A 8 -14.55 85.32 -29.62
CA GLU A 8 -15.67 84.39 -29.79
C GLU A 8 -15.27 83.02 -29.21
N LYS A 9 -15.87 82.66 -28.07
CA LYS A 9 -15.62 81.38 -27.39
C LYS A 9 -16.59 80.34 -27.93
N ALA A 10 -16.08 79.16 -28.29
CA ALA A 10 -16.90 78.00 -28.60
C ALA A 10 -17.83 77.63 -27.42
N LYS A 11 -18.87 76.83 -27.64
CA LYS A 11 -19.75 76.36 -26.56
C LYS A 11 -19.68 74.84 -26.37
N ASP A 12 -19.20 74.13 -27.38
CA ASP A 12 -19.12 72.67 -27.48
C ASP A 12 -18.06 72.29 -28.54
N GLU A 13 -17.77 71.00 -28.66
CA GLU A 13 -16.81 70.48 -29.66
C GLU A 13 -17.20 70.90 -31.09
N GLN A 14 -18.48 70.75 -31.46
CA GLN A 14 -18.96 71.03 -32.82
C GLN A 14 -18.81 72.51 -33.21
N SER A 15 -19.04 73.42 -32.27
CA SER A 15 -18.82 74.85 -32.45
C SER A 15 -17.34 75.19 -32.47
N ALA A 16 -16.49 74.50 -31.70
CA ALA A 16 -15.03 74.64 -31.77
C ALA A 16 -14.50 74.21 -33.15
N VAL A 17 -14.93 73.07 -33.67
CA VAL A 17 -14.62 72.60 -35.04
C VAL A 17 -15.11 73.62 -36.08
N SER A 18 -16.33 74.13 -35.93
CA SER A 18 -16.89 75.12 -36.85
C SER A 18 -16.11 76.44 -36.84
N MET A 19 -15.66 76.89 -35.67
CA MET A 19 -14.83 78.08 -35.51
C MET A 19 -13.43 77.88 -36.08
N LEU A 20 -12.80 76.72 -35.86
CA LEU A 20 -11.53 76.34 -36.48
C LEU A 20 -11.64 76.37 -38.01
N LYS A 21 -12.70 75.78 -38.57
CA LYS A 21 -12.93 75.77 -40.02
C LYS A 21 -13.13 77.17 -40.59
N LYS A 22 -13.88 78.04 -39.89
CA LYS A 22 -14.02 79.46 -40.28
C LYS A 22 -12.69 80.21 -40.20
N HIS A 23 -11.90 79.96 -39.16
CA HIS A 23 -10.58 80.55 -38.98
C HIS A 23 -9.61 80.11 -40.06
N GLN A 24 -9.64 78.83 -40.45
CA GLN A 24 -8.82 78.29 -41.55
C GLN A 24 -9.06 79.02 -42.88
N ILE A 25 -10.31 79.42 -43.16
CA ILE A 25 -10.64 80.24 -44.34
C ILE A 25 -10.04 81.63 -44.23
N LEU A 26 -10.12 82.25 -43.05
CA LEU A 26 -9.52 83.57 -42.79
C LEU A 26 -7.99 83.52 -42.86
N GLU A 27 -7.39 82.46 -42.35
CA GLU A 27 -5.94 82.20 -42.39
C GLU A 27 -5.47 82.01 -43.84
N GLN A 28 -6.20 81.24 -44.66
CA GLN A 28 -5.91 81.12 -46.08
C GLN A 28 -5.96 82.49 -46.78
N ALA A 29 -6.96 83.33 -46.47
CA ALA A 29 -7.02 84.68 -47.02
C ALA A 29 -5.82 85.55 -46.58
N VAL A 30 -5.31 85.37 -45.35
CA VAL A 30 -4.07 86.02 -44.90
C VAL A 30 -2.85 85.49 -45.66
N GLU A 31 -2.77 84.18 -45.91
CA GLU A 31 -1.67 83.59 -46.69
C GLU A 31 -1.71 84.05 -48.16
N ASP A 32 -2.90 84.20 -48.75
CA ASP A 32 -3.09 84.69 -50.13
C ASP A 32 -2.57 86.13 -50.31
N TYR A 33 -2.62 86.96 -49.25
CA TYR A 33 -2.02 88.30 -49.27
C TYR A 33 -0.48 88.27 -49.34
N ALA A 34 0.19 87.14 -49.04
CA ALA A 34 1.65 87.03 -49.12
C ALA A 34 2.18 87.39 -50.51
N GLU A 35 1.53 86.87 -51.56
CA GLU A 35 1.94 87.13 -52.94
C GLU A 35 1.77 88.61 -53.29
N THR A 36 0.66 89.22 -52.88
CA THR A 36 0.38 90.64 -53.10
C THR A 36 1.41 91.52 -52.39
N VAL A 37 1.74 91.22 -51.13
CA VAL A 37 2.76 91.93 -50.34
C VAL A 37 4.15 91.75 -50.95
N HIS A 38 4.49 90.55 -51.41
CA HIS A 38 5.76 90.27 -52.08
C HIS A 38 5.90 91.04 -53.41
N GLN A 39 4.84 91.09 -54.23
CA GLN A 39 4.79 91.87 -55.47
C GLN A 39 4.91 93.38 -55.18
N LEU A 40 4.24 93.88 -54.14
CA LEU A 40 4.37 95.26 -53.69
C LEU A 40 5.81 95.58 -53.27
N SER A 41 6.43 94.69 -52.51
CA SER A 41 7.83 94.81 -52.07
C SER A 41 8.82 94.79 -53.23
N LYS A 42 8.59 93.95 -54.25
CA LYS A 42 9.40 93.93 -55.49
C LYS A 42 9.27 95.25 -56.26
N THR A 43 8.04 95.77 -56.39
CA THR A 43 7.76 97.05 -57.06
C THR A 43 8.37 98.23 -56.29
N SER A 44 8.21 98.24 -54.97
CA SER A 44 8.82 99.23 -54.07
C SER A 44 10.35 99.23 -54.19
N ARG A 45 10.99 98.06 -54.22
CA ARG A 45 12.46 97.94 -54.37
C ARG A 45 12.94 98.45 -55.73
N ALA A 46 12.20 98.17 -56.81
CA ALA A 46 12.51 98.68 -58.14
C ALA A 46 12.44 100.21 -58.20
N LEU A 47 11.37 100.82 -57.68
CA LEU A 47 11.22 102.29 -57.64
C LEU A 47 12.30 102.98 -56.79
N VAL A 48 12.75 102.34 -55.70
CA VAL A 48 13.87 102.84 -54.89
C VAL A 48 15.19 102.75 -55.64
N ALA A 49 15.43 101.66 -56.37
CA ALA A 49 16.64 101.49 -57.20
C ALA A 49 16.70 102.50 -58.36
N ASP A 50 15.54 102.87 -58.93
CA ASP A 50 15.40 103.86 -59.99
C ASP A 50 15.49 105.34 -59.48
N SER A 51 15.83 105.55 -58.20
CA SER A 51 15.95 106.88 -57.58
C SER A 51 14.69 107.75 -57.66
N HIS A 52 13.51 107.14 -57.46
CA HIS A 52 12.23 107.85 -57.48
C HIS A 52 12.19 109.01 -56.45
N PRO A 53 11.55 110.16 -56.75
CA PRO A 53 11.54 111.34 -55.88
C PRO A 53 10.98 111.11 -54.46
N GLU A 54 10.19 110.05 -54.28
CA GLU A 54 9.57 109.67 -53.01
C GLU A 54 10.12 108.36 -52.40
N SER A 55 11.31 107.92 -52.79
CA SER A 55 11.88 106.62 -52.39
C SER A 55 11.84 106.33 -50.89
N GLU A 56 12.16 107.30 -50.03
CA GLU A 56 12.07 107.15 -48.56
C GLU A 56 10.62 106.89 -48.10
N ARG A 57 9.66 107.64 -48.66
CA ARG A 57 8.23 107.54 -48.30
C ARG A 57 7.65 106.20 -48.75
N ILE A 58 8.05 105.72 -49.93
CA ILE A 58 7.67 104.41 -50.48
C ILE A 58 8.24 103.28 -49.63
N SER A 59 9.54 103.33 -49.30
CA SER A 59 10.20 102.35 -48.43
C SER A 59 9.57 102.28 -47.03
N MET A 60 9.25 103.44 -46.42
CA MET A 60 8.60 103.51 -45.12
C MET A 60 7.18 102.92 -45.15
N ARG A 61 6.41 103.16 -46.22
CA ARG A 61 5.08 102.55 -46.40
C ARG A 61 5.18 101.04 -46.60
N GLN A 62 6.12 100.55 -47.41
CA GLN A 62 6.33 99.11 -47.60
C GLN A 62 6.72 98.43 -46.27
N SER A 63 7.65 99.02 -45.50
CA SER A 63 8.01 98.49 -44.18
C SER A 63 6.83 98.45 -43.20
N LYS A 64 5.92 99.43 -43.27
CA LYS A 64 4.68 99.42 -42.49
C LYS A 64 3.73 98.29 -42.93
N VAL A 65 3.59 98.04 -44.24
CA VAL A 65 2.80 96.92 -44.77
C VAL A 65 3.40 95.58 -44.33
N ASP A 66 4.72 95.41 -44.42
CA ASP A 66 5.40 94.18 -44.00
C ASP A 66 5.20 93.91 -42.50
N LYS A 67 5.28 94.95 -41.65
CA LYS A 67 5.00 94.84 -40.21
C LYS A 67 3.54 94.50 -39.90
N LEU A 68 2.58 95.13 -40.58
CA LEU A 68 1.16 94.84 -40.39
C LEU A 68 0.80 93.43 -40.88
N TYR A 69 1.42 92.99 -41.97
CA TYR A 69 1.26 91.63 -42.48
C TYR A 69 1.83 90.59 -41.52
N ALA A 70 3.06 90.81 -41.02
CA ALA A 70 3.67 89.95 -40.00
C ALA A 70 2.81 89.89 -38.73
N GLY A 71 2.39 91.05 -38.20
CA GLY A 71 1.51 91.09 -37.03
C GLY A 71 0.15 90.42 -37.27
N LEU A 72 -0.43 90.54 -38.46
CA LEU A 72 -1.67 89.84 -38.81
C LEU A 72 -1.48 88.32 -38.87
N LYS A 73 -0.31 87.86 -39.36
CA LYS A 73 0.06 86.44 -39.37
C LYS A 73 0.25 85.90 -37.95
N ASP A 74 0.95 86.65 -37.10
CA ASP A 74 1.14 86.31 -35.68
C ASP A 74 -0.21 86.22 -34.95
N LEU A 75 -1.10 87.19 -35.17
CA LEU A 75 -2.46 87.20 -34.62
C LEU A 75 -3.33 86.04 -35.12
N ALA A 76 -3.19 85.67 -36.41
CA ALA A 76 -3.90 84.53 -36.97
C ALA A 76 -3.39 83.20 -36.37
N GLU A 77 -2.07 83.08 -36.17
CA GLU A 77 -1.46 81.91 -35.55
C GLU A 77 -1.81 81.79 -34.07
N GLU A 78 -1.78 82.89 -33.30
CA GLU A 78 -2.21 82.93 -31.90
C GLU A 78 -3.69 82.52 -31.77
N ARG A 79 -4.56 83.04 -32.65
CA ARG A 79 -5.97 82.67 -32.66
C ARG A 79 -6.17 81.20 -33.02
N ARG A 80 -5.41 80.67 -33.97
CA ARG A 80 -5.44 79.24 -34.32
C ARG A 80 -5.06 78.38 -33.12
N GLY A 81 -3.98 78.72 -32.42
CA GLY A 81 -3.56 78.04 -31.19
C GLY A 81 -4.67 77.99 -30.14
N LYS A 82 -5.28 79.15 -29.83
CA LYS A 82 -6.39 79.23 -28.86
C LYS A 82 -7.62 78.41 -29.27
N LEU A 83 -7.96 78.38 -30.55
CA LEU A 83 -9.09 77.59 -31.06
C LEU A 83 -8.80 76.10 -31.04
N ASP A 84 -7.56 75.70 -31.32
CA ASP A 84 -7.11 74.32 -31.29
C ASP A 84 -7.04 73.79 -29.85
N GLU A 85 -6.50 74.57 -28.91
CA GLU A 85 -6.56 74.31 -27.47
C GLU A 85 -8.00 74.05 -26.99
N ARG A 86 -8.92 74.95 -27.36
CA ARG A 86 -10.35 74.83 -27.07
C ARG A 86 -10.98 73.56 -27.64
N HIS A 87 -10.65 73.22 -28.88
CA HIS A 87 -11.15 72.02 -29.53
C HIS A 87 -10.63 70.75 -28.83
N ARG A 88 -9.33 70.69 -28.56
CA ARG A 88 -8.69 69.57 -27.85
C ARG A 88 -9.24 69.40 -26.44
N LEU A 89 -9.57 70.48 -25.72
CA LEU A 89 -10.22 70.40 -24.40
C LEU A 89 -11.59 69.71 -24.49
N PHE A 90 -12.44 70.11 -25.45
CA PHE A 90 -13.75 69.46 -25.63
C PHE A 90 -13.62 68.01 -26.10
N GLN A 91 -12.65 67.73 -26.96
CA GLN A 91 -12.34 66.37 -27.38
C GLN A 91 -11.93 65.51 -26.17
N LEU A 92 -11.04 66.01 -25.31
CA LEU A 92 -10.64 65.32 -24.09
C LEU A 92 -11.83 65.09 -23.16
N ASN A 93 -12.67 66.10 -22.92
CA ASN A 93 -13.84 65.95 -22.06
C ASN A 93 -14.79 64.86 -22.58
N ARG A 94 -15.06 64.81 -23.90
CA ARG A 94 -15.86 63.72 -24.48
C ARG A 94 -15.22 62.36 -24.26
N GLU A 95 -13.92 62.22 -24.51
CA GLU A 95 -13.22 60.93 -24.33
C GLU A 95 -13.18 60.49 -22.86
N VAL A 96 -13.07 61.43 -21.91
CA VAL A 96 -13.21 61.15 -20.47
C VAL A 96 -14.63 60.66 -20.16
N ASP A 97 -15.67 61.40 -20.55
CA ASP A 97 -17.06 61.04 -20.28
C ASP A 97 -17.43 59.67 -20.90
N ASP A 98 -17.00 59.41 -22.13
CA ASP A 98 -17.22 58.14 -22.85
C ASP A 98 -16.49 56.96 -22.20
N LEU A 99 -15.36 57.21 -21.54
CA LEU A 99 -14.61 56.19 -20.83
C LEU A 99 -15.16 55.95 -19.42
N GLU A 100 -15.54 57.00 -18.69
CA GLU A 100 -16.22 56.90 -17.39
C GLU A 100 -17.54 56.13 -17.52
N GLN A 101 -18.35 56.43 -18.53
CA GLN A 101 -19.58 55.69 -18.80
C GLN A 101 -19.30 54.20 -19.09
N TRP A 102 -18.25 53.91 -19.86
CA TRP A 102 -17.85 52.53 -20.14
C TRP A 102 -17.35 51.81 -18.88
N ILE A 103 -16.60 52.49 -17.99
CA ILE A 103 -16.18 51.97 -16.69
C ILE A 103 -17.40 51.61 -15.85
N ALA A 104 -18.36 52.52 -15.72
CA ALA A 104 -19.60 52.30 -14.96
C ALA A 104 -20.39 51.07 -15.48
N GLU A 105 -20.45 50.85 -16.79
CA GLU A 105 -21.06 49.64 -17.38
C GLU A 105 -20.33 48.36 -16.99
N ARG A 106 -19.00 48.40 -16.87
CA ARG A 106 -18.17 47.25 -16.45
C ARG A 106 -18.29 46.99 -14.96
N GLU A 107 -18.41 48.03 -14.13
CA GLU A 107 -18.64 47.91 -12.70
C GLU A 107 -19.90 47.10 -12.37
N VAL A 108 -20.97 47.23 -13.16
CA VAL A 108 -22.20 46.44 -12.98
C VAL A 108 -21.93 44.94 -13.08
N VAL A 109 -21.04 44.52 -13.99
CA VAL A 109 -20.67 43.11 -14.17
C VAL A 109 -19.72 42.66 -13.05
N ALA A 110 -18.72 43.48 -12.72
CA ALA A 110 -17.75 43.20 -11.66
C ALA A 110 -18.41 43.13 -10.26
N GLY A 111 -19.45 43.95 -10.02
CA GLY A 111 -20.24 43.99 -8.79
C GLY A 111 -21.35 42.94 -8.69
N SER A 112 -21.43 41.98 -9.62
CA SER A 112 -22.38 40.87 -9.51
C SER A 112 -22.16 40.07 -8.22
N HIS A 113 -23.25 39.62 -7.59
CA HIS A 113 -23.21 38.84 -6.35
C HIS A 113 -23.40 37.33 -6.58
N GLU A 114 -23.52 36.88 -7.82
CA GLU A 114 -23.82 35.48 -8.15
C GLU A 114 -22.59 34.57 -7.93
N LEU A 115 -22.65 33.57 -7.06
CA LEU A 115 -21.48 32.74 -6.71
C LEU A 115 -21.48 31.33 -7.32
N GLY A 116 -22.50 31.01 -8.12
CA GLY A 116 -22.78 29.64 -8.56
C GLY A 116 -23.68 28.89 -7.57
N GLN A 117 -24.37 27.86 -8.07
CA GLN A 117 -25.28 27.02 -7.29
C GLN A 117 -24.69 25.61 -7.07
N ASP A 118 -23.83 25.18 -7.99
CA ASP A 118 -23.13 23.91 -8.00
C ASP A 118 -21.74 24.11 -8.65
N TYR A 119 -20.97 23.01 -8.71
CA TYR A 119 -19.59 23.02 -9.20
C TYR A 119 -19.50 23.42 -10.67
N GLU A 120 -20.42 22.93 -11.50
CA GLU A 120 -20.48 23.23 -12.92
C GLU A 120 -20.82 24.70 -13.16
N HIS A 121 -21.79 25.24 -12.44
CA HIS A 121 -22.20 26.63 -12.56
C HIS A 121 -21.09 27.59 -12.11
N VAL A 122 -20.45 27.35 -10.96
CA VAL A 122 -19.35 28.22 -10.50
C VAL A 122 -18.13 28.14 -11.43
N THR A 123 -17.87 26.97 -12.03
CA THR A 123 -16.80 26.81 -13.04
C THR A 123 -17.07 27.70 -14.26
N MET A 124 -18.29 27.65 -14.80
CA MET A 124 -18.70 28.51 -15.92
C MET A 124 -18.60 30.00 -15.57
N LEU A 125 -19.07 30.40 -14.38
CA LEU A 125 -19.00 31.79 -13.93
C LEU A 125 -17.55 32.26 -13.79
N GLN A 126 -16.68 31.43 -13.21
CA GLN A 126 -15.27 31.75 -13.04
C GLN A 126 -14.55 31.90 -14.39
N GLU A 127 -14.81 31.01 -15.34
CA GLU A 127 -14.24 31.08 -16.69
C GLU A 127 -14.70 32.34 -17.42
N ARG A 128 -16.01 32.58 -17.44
CA ARG A 128 -16.60 33.76 -18.08
C ARG A 128 -16.11 35.06 -17.44
N PHE A 129 -15.98 35.09 -16.12
CA PHE A 129 -15.47 36.28 -15.42
C PHE A 129 -13.98 36.50 -15.67
N ARG A 130 -13.19 35.42 -15.77
CA ARG A 130 -11.77 35.49 -16.14
C ARG A 130 -11.57 36.09 -17.53
N GLU A 131 -12.40 35.71 -18.49
CA GLU A 131 -12.41 36.32 -19.84
C GLU A 131 -12.81 37.79 -19.76
N PHE A 132 -13.90 38.10 -19.05
CA PHE A 132 -14.34 39.48 -18.83
C PHE A 132 -13.24 40.36 -18.20
N ALA A 133 -12.56 39.88 -17.17
CA ALA A 133 -11.51 40.61 -16.46
C ALA A 133 -10.31 40.88 -17.39
N ARG A 134 -9.87 39.88 -18.14
CA ARG A 134 -8.79 40.01 -19.12
C ARG A 134 -9.14 41.03 -20.21
N ASP A 135 -10.32 40.89 -20.79
CA ASP A 135 -10.74 41.74 -21.92
C ASP A 135 -11.00 43.18 -21.44
N THR A 136 -11.53 43.36 -20.23
CA THR A 136 -11.68 44.68 -19.59
C THR A 136 -10.33 45.31 -19.29
N GLY A 137 -9.40 44.57 -18.70
CA GLY A 137 -8.04 45.06 -18.42
C GLY A 137 -7.31 45.51 -19.68
N ASN A 138 -7.34 44.71 -20.76
CA ASN A 138 -6.67 45.05 -22.01
C ASN A 138 -7.26 46.28 -22.68
N ILE A 139 -8.58 46.31 -22.88
CA ILE A 139 -9.27 47.41 -23.60
C ILE A 139 -9.26 48.68 -22.74
N GLY A 140 -9.51 48.54 -21.45
CA GLY A 140 -9.58 49.66 -20.52
C GLY A 140 -8.23 50.34 -20.36
N GLN A 141 -7.15 49.58 -20.17
CA GLN A 141 -5.81 50.16 -20.02
C GLN A 141 -5.38 50.96 -21.26
N GLU A 142 -5.60 50.43 -22.48
CA GLU A 142 -5.29 51.14 -23.71
C GLU A 142 -6.04 52.48 -23.82
N ARG A 143 -7.34 52.48 -23.47
CA ARG A 143 -8.17 53.70 -23.49
C ARG A 143 -7.75 54.70 -22.42
N VAL A 144 -7.51 54.24 -21.19
CA VAL A 144 -7.01 55.06 -20.08
C VAL A 144 -5.67 55.71 -20.44
N ASP A 145 -4.73 54.94 -20.99
CA ASP A 145 -3.43 55.45 -21.44
C ASP A 145 -3.59 56.52 -22.53
N THR A 146 -4.51 56.32 -23.47
CA THR A 146 -4.78 57.28 -24.54
C THR A 146 -5.32 58.61 -23.98
N VAL A 147 -6.33 58.55 -23.11
CA VAL A 147 -6.93 59.74 -22.47
C VAL A 147 -5.90 60.44 -21.56
N ASN A 148 -5.11 59.68 -20.82
CA ASN A 148 -4.02 60.20 -19.97
C ASN A 148 -2.97 60.96 -20.81
N ASN A 149 -2.55 60.41 -21.94
CA ASN A 149 -1.61 61.07 -22.85
C ASN A 149 -2.20 62.38 -23.41
N MET A 150 -3.47 62.39 -23.82
CA MET A 150 -4.15 63.60 -24.28
C MET A 150 -4.20 64.69 -23.20
N ALA A 151 -4.50 64.31 -21.96
CA ALA A 151 -4.49 65.22 -20.81
C ALA A 151 -3.08 65.76 -20.53
N ASP A 152 -2.07 64.90 -20.54
CA ASP A 152 -0.68 65.28 -20.31
C ASP A 152 -0.14 66.25 -21.39
N GLU A 153 -0.48 66.03 -22.66
CA GLU A 153 -0.12 66.96 -23.74
C GLU A 153 -0.70 68.37 -23.52
N LEU A 154 -1.95 68.47 -23.06
CA LEU A 154 -2.58 69.76 -22.77
C LEU A 154 -1.98 70.42 -21.51
N ILE A 155 -1.70 69.65 -20.45
CA ILE A 155 -1.07 70.18 -19.23
C ILE A 155 0.34 70.66 -19.53
N ASN A 156 1.16 69.86 -20.21
CA ASN A 156 2.56 70.17 -20.51
C ASN A 156 2.72 71.34 -21.49
N SER A 157 1.73 71.59 -22.34
CA SER A 157 1.70 72.78 -23.21
C SER A 157 1.31 74.07 -22.50
N GLY A 158 0.90 74.00 -21.22
CA GLY A 158 0.53 75.16 -20.41
C GLY A 158 -0.90 75.65 -20.66
N HIS A 159 -1.82 74.75 -21.01
CA HIS A 159 -3.22 75.06 -21.30
C HIS A 159 -3.89 75.82 -20.15
N SER A 160 -4.74 76.80 -20.48
CA SER A 160 -5.36 77.69 -19.48
C SER A 160 -6.25 76.96 -18.43
N ASP A 161 -6.85 75.85 -18.81
CA ASP A 161 -7.68 74.99 -17.95
C ASP A 161 -6.92 73.77 -17.38
N ALA A 162 -5.59 73.81 -17.28
CA ALA A 162 -4.76 72.68 -16.84
C ALA A 162 -5.17 72.08 -15.48
N ALA A 163 -5.67 72.90 -14.55
CA ALA A 163 -6.17 72.43 -13.25
C ALA A 163 -7.39 71.52 -13.40
N THR A 164 -8.39 71.93 -14.20
CA THR A 164 -9.59 71.14 -14.47
C THR A 164 -9.25 69.86 -15.23
N ILE A 165 -8.32 69.93 -16.19
CA ILE A 165 -7.85 68.75 -16.93
C ILE A 165 -7.20 67.74 -15.99
N ALA A 166 -6.38 68.21 -15.04
CA ALA A 166 -5.78 67.35 -14.03
C ALA A 166 -6.85 66.69 -13.14
N GLU A 167 -7.88 67.44 -12.70
CA GLU A 167 -9.00 66.87 -11.94
C GLU A 167 -9.74 65.77 -12.71
N TRP A 168 -10.04 65.97 -14.02
CA TRP A 168 -10.66 64.94 -14.86
C TRP A 168 -9.77 63.71 -15.03
N LYS A 169 -8.47 63.93 -15.25
CA LYS A 169 -7.50 62.85 -15.35
C LYS A 169 -7.44 62.04 -14.06
N ASP A 170 -7.38 62.71 -12.91
CA ASP A 170 -7.31 62.05 -11.60
C ASP A 170 -8.60 61.26 -11.31
N GLY A 171 -9.78 61.84 -11.54
CA GLY A 171 -11.07 61.17 -11.35
C GLY A 171 -11.24 59.93 -12.24
N LEU A 172 -10.85 60.01 -13.50
CA LEU A 172 -10.86 58.86 -14.42
C LEU A 172 -9.92 57.74 -13.94
N ASN A 173 -8.71 58.09 -13.48
CA ASN A 173 -7.76 57.10 -12.99
C ASN A 173 -8.23 56.47 -11.67
N GLU A 174 -8.91 57.22 -10.80
CA GLU A 174 -9.54 56.71 -9.59
C GLU A 174 -10.66 55.70 -9.93
N ALA A 175 -11.58 56.07 -10.83
CA ALA A 175 -12.64 55.16 -11.28
C ALA A 175 -12.09 53.89 -11.95
N TRP A 176 -11.00 54.01 -12.72
CA TRP A 176 -10.33 52.84 -13.30
C TRP A 176 -9.70 51.94 -12.23
N ALA A 177 -9.04 52.52 -11.23
CA ALA A 177 -8.46 51.79 -10.12
C ALA A 177 -9.54 51.05 -9.31
N ASP A 178 -10.64 51.72 -9.00
CA ASP A 178 -11.79 51.13 -8.29
C ASP A 178 -12.39 49.93 -9.04
N LEU A 179 -12.56 50.04 -10.36
CA LEU A 179 -13.01 48.92 -11.19
C LEU A 179 -12.03 47.73 -11.14
N LEU A 180 -10.72 47.99 -11.19
CA LEU A 180 -9.71 46.93 -11.09
C LEU A 180 -9.75 46.24 -9.72
N GLU A 181 -9.91 47.00 -8.63
CA GLU A 181 -10.08 46.43 -7.28
C GLU A 181 -11.36 45.60 -7.16
N LEU A 182 -12.46 46.06 -7.78
CA LEU A 182 -13.72 45.31 -7.81
C LEU A 182 -13.58 44.00 -8.59
N ILE A 183 -12.88 44.02 -9.73
CA ILE A 183 -12.57 42.83 -10.52
C ILE A 183 -11.71 41.86 -9.71
N ASP A 184 -10.68 42.33 -9.00
CA ASP A 184 -9.83 41.47 -8.18
C ASP A 184 -10.62 40.85 -7.02
N THR A 185 -11.38 41.67 -6.28
CA THR A 185 -12.26 41.22 -5.20
C THR A 185 -13.23 40.13 -5.69
N ARG A 186 -13.87 40.36 -6.83
CA ARG A 186 -14.80 39.41 -7.44
C ARG A 186 -14.11 38.12 -7.89
N THR A 187 -12.89 38.23 -8.42
CA THR A 187 -12.06 37.08 -8.81
C THR A 187 -11.74 36.20 -7.60
N GLN A 188 -11.32 36.81 -6.49
CA GLN A 188 -11.03 36.09 -5.24
C GLN A 188 -12.29 35.42 -4.67
N ILE A 189 -13.42 36.11 -4.68
CA ILE A 189 -14.71 35.56 -4.20
C ILE A 189 -15.16 34.37 -5.04
N LEU A 190 -15.05 34.44 -6.38
CA LEU A 190 -15.38 33.32 -7.27
C LEU A 190 -14.40 32.15 -7.10
N ALA A 191 -13.11 32.42 -6.85
CA ALA A 191 -12.14 31.39 -6.53
C ALA A 191 -12.48 30.65 -5.22
N ALA A 192 -12.84 31.37 -4.17
CA ALA A 192 -13.27 30.77 -2.90
C ALA A 192 -14.55 29.94 -3.07
N SER A 193 -15.54 30.46 -3.82
CA SER A 193 -16.77 29.71 -4.14
C SER A 193 -16.47 28.42 -4.93
N TYR A 194 -15.59 28.53 -5.92
CA TYR A 194 -15.14 27.39 -6.72
C TYR A 194 -14.50 26.29 -5.86
N GLU A 195 -13.56 26.65 -4.98
CA GLU A 195 -12.91 25.68 -4.08
C GLU A 195 -13.91 24.97 -3.17
N LEU A 196 -14.88 25.71 -2.62
CA LEU A 196 -15.91 25.15 -1.75
C LEU A 196 -16.82 24.16 -2.50
N HIS A 197 -17.33 24.54 -3.68
CA HIS A 197 -18.18 23.66 -4.48
C HIS A 197 -17.42 22.46 -5.02
N LYS A 198 -16.15 22.65 -5.42
CA LYS A 198 -15.26 21.56 -5.82
C LYS A 198 -15.09 20.54 -4.71
N PHE A 199 -14.84 20.99 -3.47
CA PHE A 199 -14.74 20.09 -2.33
C PHE A 199 -16.01 19.24 -2.14
N TYR A 200 -17.19 19.83 -2.19
CA TYR A 200 -18.44 19.07 -2.04
C TYR A 200 -18.68 18.09 -3.20
N HIS A 201 -18.33 18.48 -4.42
CA HIS A 201 -18.39 17.62 -5.60
C HIS A 201 -17.42 16.43 -5.45
N ASP A 202 -16.15 16.71 -5.16
CA ASP A 202 -15.11 15.69 -4.97
C ASP A 202 -15.44 14.74 -3.83
N ALA A 203 -15.91 15.26 -2.69
CA ALA A 203 -16.33 14.43 -1.56
C ALA A 203 -17.46 13.46 -1.96
N LYS A 204 -18.45 13.93 -2.71
CA LYS A 204 -19.58 13.11 -3.18
C LYS A 204 -19.11 12.03 -4.16
N GLU A 205 -18.26 12.38 -5.12
CA GLU A 205 -17.70 11.44 -6.10
C GLU A 205 -16.81 10.39 -5.43
N ILE A 206 -15.90 10.80 -4.55
CA ILE A 206 -15.03 9.89 -3.79
C ILE A 206 -15.88 8.95 -2.92
N PHE A 207 -16.86 9.49 -2.19
CA PHE A 207 -17.79 8.69 -1.39
C PHE A 207 -18.51 7.63 -2.24
N GLY A 208 -19.08 8.03 -3.38
CA GLY A 208 -19.75 7.12 -4.31
C GLY A 208 -18.83 6.01 -4.80
N ARG A 209 -17.59 6.35 -5.19
CA ARG A 209 -16.58 5.38 -5.63
C ARG A 209 -16.17 4.41 -4.53
N ILE A 210 -16.04 4.87 -3.29
CA ILE A 210 -15.74 4.02 -2.12
C ILE A 210 -16.91 3.05 -1.89
N GLN A 211 -18.14 3.53 -1.89
CA GLN A 211 -19.32 2.67 -1.72
C GLN A 211 -19.43 1.63 -2.83
N ASP A 212 -19.15 2.00 -4.08
CA ASP A 212 -19.17 1.09 -5.21
C ASP A 212 -18.07 0.02 -5.11
N LYS A 213 -16.86 0.39 -4.66
CA LYS A 213 -15.80 -0.59 -4.38
C LYS A 213 -16.19 -1.51 -3.24
N HIS A 214 -16.80 -0.98 -2.17
CA HIS A 214 -17.28 -1.79 -1.04
C HIS A 214 -18.33 -2.81 -1.48
N LYS A 215 -19.31 -2.42 -2.30
CA LYS A 215 -20.33 -3.34 -2.84
C LYS A 215 -19.75 -4.41 -3.76
N LYS A 216 -18.63 -4.12 -4.44
CA LYS A 216 -17.95 -5.04 -5.35
C LYS A 216 -16.97 -5.98 -4.64
N LEU A 217 -16.76 -5.81 -3.33
CA LEU A 217 -15.91 -6.72 -2.56
C LEU A 217 -16.56 -8.11 -2.51
N PRO A 218 -15.93 -9.15 -3.08
CA PRO A 218 -16.53 -10.47 -3.09
C PRO A 218 -16.68 -11.04 -1.67
N GLU A 219 -17.68 -11.88 -1.43
CA GLU A 219 -17.89 -12.56 -0.13
C GLU A 219 -17.38 -14.01 -0.13
N GLU A 220 -17.27 -14.63 -1.30
CA GLU A 220 -16.87 -16.01 -1.47
C GLU A 220 -15.41 -16.24 -1.03
N LEU A 221 -15.16 -17.35 -0.31
CA LEU A 221 -13.83 -17.68 0.20
C LEU A 221 -13.14 -18.81 -0.57
N GLY A 222 -13.82 -19.47 -1.51
CA GLY A 222 -13.31 -20.65 -2.23
C GLY A 222 -13.71 -21.96 -1.55
N ARG A 223 -13.64 -23.06 -2.33
CA ARG A 223 -14.11 -24.40 -1.92
C ARG A 223 -13.00 -25.44 -1.84
N ASP A 224 -11.80 -25.07 -2.27
CA ASP A 224 -10.61 -25.90 -2.32
C ASP A 224 -9.36 -24.99 -2.28
N GLN A 225 -8.18 -25.57 -2.06
CA GLN A 225 -6.95 -24.81 -1.90
C GLN A 225 -6.63 -23.90 -3.11
N ASN A 226 -6.77 -24.43 -4.34
CA ASN A 226 -6.41 -23.68 -5.55
C ASN A 226 -7.36 -22.49 -5.80
N THR A 227 -8.66 -22.67 -5.53
CA THR A 227 -9.64 -21.58 -5.62
C THR A 227 -9.35 -20.49 -4.59
N VAL A 228 -9.01 -20.85 -3.35
CA VAL A 228 -8.64 -19.89 -2.30
C VAL A 228 -7.38 -19.12 -2.67
N GLU A 229 -6.32 -19.80 -3.13
CA GLU A 229 -5.07 -19.15 -3.58
C GLU A 229 -5.29 -18.19 -4.75
N THR A 230 -6.23 -18.52 -5.65
CA THR A 230 -6.63 -17.61 -6.72
C THR A 230 -7.37 -16.39 -6.18
N LEU A 231 -8.33 -16.59 -5.26
CA LEU A 231 -9.06 -15.51 -4.61
C LEU A 231 -8.15 -14.60 -3.76
N GLN A 232 -7.13 -15.14 -3.10
CA GLN A 232 -6.13 -14.37 -2.36
C GLN A 232 -5.32 -13.45 -3.28
N ARG A 233 -4.90 -13.95 -4.45
CA ARG A 233 -4.21 -13.13 -5.47
C ARG A 233 -5.12 -12.03 -6.00
N MET A 234 -6.37 -12.37 -6.34
CA MET A 234 -7.37 -11.38 -6.78
C MET A 234 -7.65 -10.33 -5.71
N HIS A 235 -7.73 -10.73 -4.43
CA HIS A 235 -7.92 -9.81 -3.31
C HIS A 235 -6.72 -8.88 -3.14
N THR A 236 -5.50 -9.39 -3.28
CA THR A 236 -4.28 -8.56 -3.26
C THR A 236 -4.30 -7.50 -4.38
N THR A 237 -4.74 -7.87 -5.58
CA THR A 237 -4.94 -6.91 -6.69
C THR A 237 -6.01 -5.88 -6.34
N PHE A 238 -7.13 -6.31 -5.75
CA PHE A 238 -8.19 -5.39 -5.32
C PHE A 238 -7.69 -4.38 -4.28
N GLU A 239 -6.90 -4.82 -3.29
CA GLU A 239 -6.28 -3.95 -2.28
C GLU A 239 -5.31 -2.95 -2.90
N HIS A 240 -4.59 -3.35 -3.94
CA HIS A 240 -3.76 -2.42 -4.71
C HIS A 240 -4.61 -1.40 -5.49
N ASP A 241 -5.68 -1.85 -6.15
CA ASP A 241 -6.55 -0.97 -6.95
C ASP A 241 -7.24 0.13 -6.13
N ILE A 242 -7.49 -0.11 -4.83
CA ILE A 242 -8.08 0.90 -3.95
C ILE A 242 -7.05 1.91 -3.42
N GLN A 243 -5.73 1.72 -3.62
CA GLN A 243 -4.72 2.67 -3.14
C GLN A 243 -4.89 4.07 -3.76
N ALA A 244 -5.32 4.16 -5.02
CA ALA A 244 -5.63 5.42 -5.69
C ALA A 244 -6.85 6.15 -5.09
N LEU A 245 -7.79 5.42 -4.46
CA LEU A 245 -8.85 6.06 -3.66
C LEU A 245 -8.26 6.58 -2.34
N GLY A 246 -7.34 5.84 -1.72
CA GLY A 246 -6.64 6.30 -0.53
C GLY A 246 -5.85 7.60 -0.74
N THR A 247 -5.25 7.82 -1.91
CA THR A 247 -4.61 9.11 -2.24
C THR A 247 -5.63 10.23 -2.39
N GLN A 248 -6.78 9.98 -3.03
CA GLN A 248 -7.86 10.96 -3.18
C GLN A 248 -8.48 11.34 -1.83
N VAL A 249 -8.70 10.37 -0.95
CA VAL A 249 -9.19 10.62 0.42
C VAL A 249 -8.22 11.53 1.19
N ARG A 250 -6.90 11.30 1.09
CA ARG A 250 -5.92 12.18 1.74
C ARG A 250 -5.94 13.60 1.18
N GLN A 251 -6.03 13.75 -0.14
CA GLN A 251 -6.15 15.08 -0.76
C GLN A 251 -7.42 15.79 -0.28
N LEU A 252 -8.54 15.07 -0.17
CA LEU A 252 -9.79 15.62 0.35
C LEU A 252 -9.64 16.10 1.80
N GLN A 253 -8.89 15.40 2.65
CA GLN A 253 -8.61 15.84 4.03
C GLN A 253 -7.78 17.13 4.06
N GLU A 254 -6.77 17.24 3.19
CA GLU A 254 -5.96 18.46 3.07
C GLU A 254 -6.82 19.65 2.60
N ASP A 255 -7.69 19.43 1.61
CA ASP A 255 -8.63 20.44 1.12
C ASP A 255 -9.66 20.81 2.21
N ALA A 256 -10.19 19.84 2.95
CA ALA A 256 -11.10 20.06 4.07
C ALA A 256 -10.43 20.93 5.15
N ALA A 257 -9.20 20.60 5.56
CA ALA A 257 -8.45 21.35 6.56
C ALA A 257 -8.20 22.81 6.11
N ARG A 258 -7.84 23.01 4.84
CA ARG A 258 -7.66 24.35 4.26
C ARG A 258 -8.97 25.14 4.29
N LEU A 259 -10.08 24.53 3.87
CA LEU A 259 -11.39 25.18 3.83
C LEU A 259 -11.95 25.47 5.23
N GLN A 260 -11.77 24.57 6.20
CA GLN A 260 -12.15 24.79 7.60
C GLN A 260 -11.37 25.94 8.25
N ALA A 261 -10.13 26.19 7.82
CA ALA A 261 -9.38 27.36 8.28
C ALA A 261 -9.90 28.67 7.64
N ALA A 262 -10.48 28.60 6.44
CA ALA A 262 -11.00 29.75 5.70
C ALA A 262 -12.46 30.11 6.03
N TYR A 263 -13.26 29.12 6.44
CA TYR A 263 -14.68 29.29 6.79
C TYR A 263 -14.90 29.09 8.30
N ALA A 264 -15.91 29.76 8.87
CA ALA A 264 -16.27 29.63 10.28
C ALA A 264 -17.76 29.30 10.47
N GLY A 265 -18.12 28.80 11.66
CA GLY A 265 -19.49 28.45 12.02
C GLY A 265 -20.04 27.28 11.20
N ASP A 266 -21.33 27.34 10.86
CA ASP A 266 -22.08 26.26 10.20
C ASP A 266 -21.38 25.70 8.95
N LYS A 267 -20.70 26.55 8.16
CA LYS A 267 -19.99 26.10 6.95
C LYS A 267 -18.79 25.20 7.28
N ALA A 268 -18.04 25.53 8.33
CA ALA A 268 -16.90 24.71 8.75
C ALA A 268 -17.40 23.36 9.30
N ASP A 269 -18.51 23.37 10.04
CA ASP A 269 -19.15 22.16 10.56
C ASP A 269 -19.68 21.26 9.42
N ASP A 270 -20.28 21.83 8.38
CA ASP A 270 -20.73 21.09 7.20
C ASP A 270 -19.57 20.45 6.41
N ILE A 271 -18.46 21.18 6.24
CA ILE A 271 -17.23 20.65 5.62
C ILE A 271 -16.71 19.48 6.45
N GLN A 272 -16.59 19.64 7.78
CA GLN A 272 -16.12 18.59 8.68
C GLN A 272 -17.03 17.36 8.67
N LYS A 273 -18.34 17.56 8.65
CA LYS A 273 -19.31 16.46 8.55
C LYS A 273 -19.13 15.69 7.25
N ARG A 274 -19.00 16.40 6.12
CA ARG A 274 -18.83 15.76 4.81
C ARG A 274 -17.49 15.01 4.71
N GLU A 275 -16.42 15.58 5.26
CA GLU A 275 -15.13 14.89 5.38
C GLU A 275 -15.28 13.59 6.18
N ASN A 276 -15.92 13.65 7.35
CA ASN A 276 -16.12 12.49 8.22
C ASN A 276 -16.95 11.38 7.54
N GLU A 277 -17.96 11.73 6.74
CA GLU A 277 -18.73 10.75 5.95
C GLU A 277 -17.83 9.95 4.99
N VAL A 278 -16.90 10.63 4.32
CA VAL A 278 -15.93 9.98 3.43
C VAL A 278 -14.93 9.13 4.21
N LEU A 279 -14.43 9.64 5.34
CA LEU A 279 -13.45 8.93 6.16
C LEU A 279 -14.03 7.65 6.79
N GLU A 280 -15.26 7.70 7.31
CA GLU A 280 -15.92 6.50 7.85
C GLU A 280 -16.22 5.49 6.75
N ALA A 281 -16.65 5.92 5.55
CA ALA A 281 -16.84 5.03 4.42
C ALA A 281 -15.51 4.37 3.99
N TRP A 282 -14.42 5.14 3.94
CA TRP A 282 -13.08 4.65 3.61
C TRP A 282 -12.58 3.63 4.64
N LYS A 283 -12.73 3.95 5.93
CA LYS A 283 -12.38 3.04 7.03
C LYS A 283 -13.19 1.75 6.97
N SER A 284 -14.49 1.83 6.76
CA SER A 284 -15.35 0.64 6.60
C SER A 284 -14.90 -0.25 5.44
N LEU A 285 -14.47 0.34 4.32
CA LEU A 285 -13.92 -0.43 3.19
C LEU A 285 -12.61 -1.12 3.56
N LEU A 286 -11.70 -0.43 4.25
CA LEU A 286 -10.43 -1.01 4.71
C LEU A 286 -10.66 -2.16 5.71
N ASP A 287 -11.55 -1.97 6.68
CA ASP A 287 -11.91 -2.99 7.66
C ASP A 287 -12.54 -4.22 6.99
N ALA A 288 -13.39 -4.01 5.98
CA ALA A 288 -13.97 -5.10 5.18
C ALA A 288 -12.90 -5.84 4.37
N CYS A 289 -11.94 -5.13 3.77
CA CYS A 289 -10.82 -5.74 3.04
C CYS A 289 -9.94 -6.58 3.96
N GLU A 290 -9.57 -6.03 5.12
CA GLU A 290 -8.76 -6.72 6.12
C GLU A 290 -9.49 -7.96 6.67
N GLY A 291 -10.77 -7.82 7.02
CA GLY A 291 -11.59 -8.94 7.47
C GLY A 291 -11.68 -10.05 6.41
N ARG A 292 -11.83 -9.69 5.13
CA ARG A 292 -11.79 -10.65 4.03
C ARG A 292 -10.42 -11.32 3.88
N ARG A 293 -9.34 -10.55 3.95
CA ARG A 293 -7.96 -11.07 3.87
C ARG A 293 -7.71 -12.13 4.92
N VAL A 294 -8.07 -11.85 6.17
CA VAL A 294 -7.95 -12.82 7.29
C VAL A 294 -8.77 -14.07 7.01
N ARG A 295 -10.04 -13.93 6.59
CA ARG A 295 -10.91 -15.08 6.26
C ARG A 295 -10.36 -15.92 5.11
N LEU A 296 -9.77 -15.31 4.09
CA LEU A 296 -9.15 -16.04 2.96
C LEU A 296 -7.88 -16.77 3.40
N VAL A 297 -7.06 -16.18 4.27
CA VAL A 297 -5.86 -16.84 4.83
C VAL A 297 -6.26 -18.03 5.70
N ASP A 298 -7.22 -17.84 6.60
CA ASP A 298 -7.75 -18.90 7.46
C ASP A 298 -8.34 -20.06 6.62
N THR A 299 -9.14 -19.74 5.61
CA THR A 299 -9.68 -20.75 4.68
C THR A 299 -8.57 -21.49 3.94
N GLY A 300 -7.51 -20.79 3.51
CA GLY A 300 -6.36 -21.39 2.85
C GLY A 300 -5.59 -22.34 3.77
N ASP A 301 -5.36 -21.93 5.01
CA ASP A 301 -4.73 -22.75 6.03
C ASP A 301 -5.55 -24.01 6.35
N LYS A 302 -6.89 -23.89 6.43
CA LYS A 302 -7.79 -25.04 6.61
C LYS A 302 -7.56 -26.09 5.51
N PHE A 303 -7.61 -25.69 4.24
CA PHE A 303 -7.45 -26.62 3.13
C PHE A 303 -6.04 -27.20 3.05
N ARG A 304 -5.01 -26.38 3.31
CA ARG A 304 -3.63 -26.85 3.39
C ARG A 304 -3.47 -27.91 4.47
N PHE A 305 -3.98 -27.67 5.68
CA PHE A 305 -3.99 -28.64 6.77
C PHE A 305 -4.73 -29.93 6.38
N PHE A 306 -5.91 -29.83 5.77
CA PHE A 306 -6.66 -31.02 5.32
C PHE A 306 -5.94 -31.81 4.24
N SER A 307 -5.24 -31.14 3.30
CA SER A 307 -4.40 -31.82 2.33
C SER A 307 -3.26 -32.58 3.02
N MET A 308 -2.53 -31.92 3.92
CA MET A 308 -1.45 -32.56 4.68
C MET A 308 -1.93 -33.78 5.46
N VAL A 309 -3.09 -33.69 6.13
CA VAL A 309 -3.69 -34.83 6.83
C VAL A 309 -4.01 -35.96 5.87
N ARG A 310 -4.73 -35.67 4.76
CA ARG A 310 -5.09 -36.70 3.77
C ARG A 310 -3.85 -37.39 3.20
N ASP A 311 -2.84 -36.62 2.81
CA ASP A 311 -1.64 -37.14 2.18
C ASP A 311 -0.83 -38.01 3.16
N LEU A 312 -0.78 -37.63 4.45
CA LEU A 312 -0.16 -38.44 5.50
C LEU A 312 -0.98 -39.69 5.83
N MET A 313 -2.32 -39.61 5.86
CA MET A 313 -3.19 -40.77 6.11
C MET A 313 -3.01 -41.84 5.04
N LEU A 314 -3.06 -41.45 3.76
CA LEU A 314 -2.85 -42.38 2.64
C LEU A 314 -1.46 -43.01 2.67
N TRP A 315 -0.43 -42.24 3.02
CA TRP A 315 0.93 -42.77 3.17
C TRP A 315 1.03 -43.76 4.34
N MET A 316 0.45 -43.48 5.49
CA MET A 316 0.43 -44.41 6.64
C MET A 316 -0.33 -45.70 6.32
N GLU A 317 -1.45 -45.60 5.58
CA GLU A 317 -2.19 -46.78 5.10
C GLU A 317 -1.33 -47.66 4.19
N ASP A 318 -0.55 -47.06 3.28
CA ASP A 318 0.36 -47.82 2.44
C ASP A 318 1.50 -48.46 3.22
N VAL A 319 2.11 -47.76 4.19
CA VAL A 319 3.16 -48.32 5.07
C VAL A 319 2.63 -49.51 5.88
N ILE A 320 1.45 -49.38 6.49
CA ILE A 320 0.81 -50.49 7.22
C ILE A 320 0.58 -51.68 6.29
N ARG A 321 0.05 -51.43 5.08
CA ARG A 321 -0.16 -52.47 4.07
C ARG A 321 1.15 -53.15 3.66
N GLN A 322 2.25 -52.40 3.52
CA GLN A 322 3.57 -52.97 3.22
C GLN A 322 4.07 -53.89 4.34
N ILE A 323 3.90 -53.48 5.62
CA ILE A 323 4.27 -54.29 6.79
C ILE A 323 3.46 -55.59 6.81
N GLU A 324 2.15 -55.50 6.59
CA GLU A 324 1.23 -56.65 6.65
C GLU A 324 1.37 -57.61 5.46
N ALA A 325 1.85 -57.12 4.30
CA ALA A 325 2.05 -57.92 3.10
C ALA A 325 3.34 -58.76 3.11
N GLN A 326 4.22 -58.60 4.11
CA GLN A 326 5.48 -59.34 4.16
C GLN A 326 5.25 -60.86 4.35
N GLU A 327 5.97 -61.66 3.57
CA GLU A 327 5.88 -63.13 3.62
C GLU A 327 6.42 -63.73 4.92
N LYS A 328 6.12 -65.01 5.15
CA LYS A 328 6.69 -65.80 6.25
C LYS A 328 8.09 -66.29 5.87
N PRO A 329 9.09 -66.15 6.75
CA PRO A 329 10.44 -66.66 6.51
C PRO A 329 10.47 -68.18 6.49
N ARG A 330 11.48 -68.74 5.80
CA ARG A 330 11.71 -70.19 5.65
C ARG A 330 13.00 -70.66 6.30
N ASP A 331 13.98 -69.78 6.41
CA ASP A 331 15.30 -70.02 6.96
C ASP A 331 15.91 -68.72 7.53
N VAL A 332 17.07 -68.83 8.20
CA VAL A 332 17.75 -67.69 8.83
C VAL A 332 18.02 -66.55 7.85
N SER A 333 18.52 -66.85 6.65
CA SER A 333 18.82 -65.85 5.63
C SER A 333 17.58 -65.08 5.19
N SER A 334 16.43 -65.76 5.06
CA SER A 334 15.16 -65.13 4.73
C SER A 334 14.64 -64.23 5.86
N VAL A 335 14.86 -64.58 7.13
CA VAL A 335 14.51 -63.71 8.27
C VAL A 335 15.38 -62.46 8.25
N GLU A 336 16.70 -62.62 8.09
CA GLU A 336 17.64 -61.49 8.07
C GLU A 336 17.34 -60.52 6.92
N LEU A 337 16.95 -61.02 5.75
CA LEU A 337 16.49 -60.18 4.63
C LEU A 337 15.21 -59.41 4.98
N LEU A 338 14.20 -60.07 5.55
CA LEU A 338 12.96 -59.41 5.98
C LEU A 338 13.23 -58.35 7.06
N MET A 339 14.15 -58.63 7.99
CA MET A 339 14.58 -57.66 9.00
C MET A 339 15.25 -56.44 8.38
N ASN A 340 16.12 -56.63 7.38
CA ASN A 340 16.75 -55.52 6.66
C ASN A 340 15.69 -54.65 5.96
N ASN A 341 14.76 -55.28 5.22
CA ASN A 341 13.64 -54.58 4.58
C ASN A 341 12.80 -53.80 5.60
N HIS A 342 12.53 -54.38 6.77
CA HIS A 342 11.76 -53.74 7.85
C HIS A 342 12.48 -52.53 8.47
N GLN A 343 13.81 -52.57 8.55
CA GLN A 343 14.63 -51.39 8.91
C GLN A 343 14.61 -50.31 7.82
N GLY A 344 14.47 -50.70 6.55
CA GLY A 344 14.21 -49.77 5.45
C GLY A 344 12.90 -48.99 5.68
N ILE A 345 11.81 -49.71 5.98
CA ILE A 345 10.52 -49.09 6.33
C ILE A 345 10.66 -48.15 7.54
N LYS A 346 11.47 -48.51 8.54
CA LYS A 346 11.74 -47.64 9.70
C LYS A 346 12.39 -46.33 9.29
N ALA A 347 13.40 -46.39 8.42
CA ALA A 347 14.07 -45.21 7.91
C ALA A 347 13.10 -44.31 7.13
N GLU A 348 12.18 -44.89 6.35
CA GLU A 348 11.12 -44.13 5.66
C GLU A 348 10.18 -43.43 6.66
N ILE A 349 9.77 -44.14 7.72
CA ILE A 349 8.94 -43.56 8.79
C ILE A 349 9.66 -42.38 9.46
N ASP A 350 10.94 -42.56 9.79
CA ASP A 350 11.73 -41.53 10.47
C ASP A 350 11.96 -40.31 9.55
N ALA A 351 12.21 -40.52 8.26
CA ALA A 351 12.33 -39.45 7.28
C ALA A 351 11.04 -38.64 7.10
N ARG A 352 9.87 -39.22 7.41
CA ARG A 352 8.57 -38.53 7.30
C ARG A 352 8.21 -37.72 8.55
N ASN A 353 8.98 -37.83 9.64
CA ASN A 353 8.66 -37.22 10.93
C ASN A 353 8.47 -35.69 10.88
N ASP A 354 9.25 -34.99 10.06
CA ASP A 354 9.13 -33.53 9.90
C ASP A 354 7.80 -33.13 9.27
N SER A 355 7.27 -33.96 8.35
CA SER A 355 5.97 -33.72 7.72
C SER A 355 4.83 -33.85 8.73
N PHE A 356 4.91 -34.82 9.65
CA PHE A 356 3.97 -34.93 10.77
C PHE A 356 4.05 -33.74 11.71
N THR A 357 5.27 -33.34 12.06
CA THR A 357 5.51 -32.20 12.95
C THR A 357 4.90 -30.93 12.38
N ALA A 358 5.19 -30.61 11.12
CA ALA A 358 4.60 -29.46 10.43
C ALA A 358 3.06 -29.51 10.36
N CYS A 359 2.48 -30.69 10.09
CA CYS A 359 1.02 -30.86 10.04
C CYS A 359 0.38 -30.62 11.41
N ILE A 360 0.95 -31.21 12.46
CA ILE A 360 0.45 -31.09 13.85
C ILE A 360 0.61 -29.66 14.36
N GLU A 361 1.74 -29.00 14.07
CA GLU A 361 1.98 -27.60 14.45
C GLU A 361 0.98 -26.66 13.76
N LEU A 362 0.73 -26.85 12.46
CA LEU A 362 -0.28 -26.07 11.74
C LEU A 362 -1.67 -26.27 12.36
N GLY A 363 -2.07 -27.52 12.63
CA GLY A 363 -3.34 -27.83 13.30
C GLY A 363 -3.45 -27.20 14.68
N LYS A 364 -2.41 -27.31 15.52
CA LYS A 364 -2.37 -26.67 16.86
C LYS A 364 -2.43 -25.15 16.78
N SER A 365 -1.73 -24.55 15.82
CA SER A 365 -1.79 -23.10 15.56
C SER A 365 -3.19 -22.66 15.16
N LEU A 366 -3.89 -23.42 14.31
CA LEU A 366 -5.29 -23.19 13.95
C LEU A 366 -6.23 -23.24 15.16
N LEU A 367 -6.01 -24.18 16.09
CA LEU A 367 -6.80 -24.24 17.32
C LEU A 367 -6.50 -23.10 18.28
N ALA A 368 -5.23 -22.72 18.42
CA ALA A 368 -4.81 -21.61 19.29
C ALA A 368 -5.45 -20.28 18.87
N ARG A 369 -5.59 -20.04 17.55
CA ARG A 369 -6.28 -18.86 17.02
C ARG A 369 -7.82 -18.95 17.02
N LYS A 370 -8.40 -20.00 17.61
CA LYS A 370 -9.85 -20.28 17.62
C LYS A 370 -10.46 -20.26 16.21
N HIS A 371 -9.78 -20.92 15.26
CA HIS A 371 -10.22 -20.99 13.88
C HIS A 371 -11.68 -21.49 13.76
N TYR A 372 -12.45 -20.98 12.80
CA TYR A 372 -13.88 -21.28 12.67
C TYR A 372 -14.18 -22.78 12.48
N ALA A 373 -13.25 -23.53 11.90
CA ALA A 373 -13.33 -24.99 11.71
C ALA A 373 -12.64 -25.81 12.83
N SER A 374 -12.53 -25.26 14.05
CA SER A 374 -11.76 -25.88 15.15
C SER A 374 -12.19 -27.31 15.47
N GLU A 375 -13.48 -27.63 15.43
CA GLU A 375 -13.95 -28.99 15.73
C GLU A 375 -13.48 -30.01 14.68
N GLU A 376 -13.64 -29.69 13.39
CA GLU A 376 -13.11 -30.53 12.29
C GLU A 376 -11.58 -30.67 12.39
N ILE A 377 -10.87 -29.61 12.75
CA ILE A 377 -9.40 -29.64 12.90
C ILE A 377 -8.97 -30.55 14.05
N LYS A 378 -9.65 -30.48 15.20
CA LYS A 378 -9.40 -31.38 16.34
C LYS A 378 -9.62 -32.83 15.95
N GLU A 379 -10.73 -33.13 15.27
CA GLU A 379 -11.06 -34.47 14.81
C GLU A 379 -9.96 -35.03 13.88
N LYS A 380 -9.51 -34.21 12.92
CA LYS A 380 -8.44 -34.60 11.99
C LYS A 380 -7.09 -34.79 12.67
N LEU A 381 -6.76 -33.98 13.68
CA LEU A 381 -5.55 -34.17 14.50
C LEU A 381 -5.61 -35.48 15.29
N LEU A 382 -6.77 -35.83 15.85
CA LEU A 382 -6.95 -37.08 16.57
C LEU A 382 -6.78 -38.28 15.62
N GLN A 383 -7.48 -38.26 14.47
CA GLN A 383 -7.36 -39.31 13.44
C GLN A 383 -5.90 -39.49 12.98
N LEU A 384 -5.19 -38.39 12.72
CA LEU A 384 -3.78 -38.44 12.33
C LEU A 384 -2.90 -39.06 13.42
N THR A 385 -3.15 -38.71 14.70
CA THR A 385 -2.37 -39.19 15.84
C THR A 385 -2.62 -40.68 16.10
N GLU A 386 -3.88 -41.11 16.05
CA GLU A 386 -4.28 -42.50 16.22
C GLU A 386 -3.70 -43.38 15.11
N LYS A 387 -3.82 -42.94 13.84
CA LYS A 387 -3.28 -43.68 12.70
C LYS A 387 -1.76 -43.77 12.73
N ARG A 388 -1.09 -42.71 13.18
CA ARG A 388 0.36 -42.71 13.38
C ARG A 388 0.79 -43.69 14.45
N LYS A 389 0.05 -43.75 15.55
CA LYS A 389 0.29 -44.73 16.62
C LYS A 389 0.12 -46.15 16.09
N GLU A 390 -0.98 -46.43 15.40
CA GLU A 390 -1.24 -47.74 14.78
C GLU A 390 -0.09 -48.19 13.88
N MET A 391 0.40 -47.31 13.00
CA MET A 391 1.53 -47.62 12.11
C MET A 391 2.82 -47.95 12.89
N ILE A 392 3.12 -47.20 13.95
CA ILE A 392 4.30 -47.45 14.80
C ILE A 392 4.16 -48.77 15.53
N ASP A 393 3.01 -49.03 16.15
CA ASP A 393 2.72 -50.26 16.87
C ASP A 393 2.84 -51.48 15.93
N LYS A 394 2.27 -51.41 14.72
CA LYS A 394 2.41 -52.46 13.69
C LYS A 394 3.86 -52.72 13.29
N TRP A 395 4.68 -51.67 13.22
CA TRP A 395 6.10 -51.80 12.92
C TRP A 395 6.84 -52.50 14.07
N GLU A 396 6.61 -52.09 15.32
CA GLU A 396 7.25 -52.70 16.50
C GLU A 396 6.82 -54.16 16.67
N ASP A 397 5.53 -54.48 16.59
CA ASP A 397 4.99 -55.83 16.68
C ASP A 397 5.65 -56.77 15.65
N ARG A 398 5.78 -56.32 14.41
CA ARG A 398 6.42 -57.09 13.34
C ARG A 398 7.91 -57.28 13.60
N TRP A 399 8.59 -56.26 14.13
CA TRP A 399 10.01 -56.31 14.43
C TRP A 399 10.34 -57.28 15.56
N GLU A 400 9.55 -57.25 16.64
CA GLU A 400 9.64 -58.21 17.74
C GLU A 400 9.39 -59.63 17.27
N TRP A 401 8.37 -59.84 16.43
CA TRP A 401 8.10 -61.13 15.83
C TRP A 401 9.27 -61.62 14.94
N LEU A 402 9.88 -60.75 14.14
CA LEU A 402 11.04 -61.10 13.31
C LEU A 402 12.27 -61.48 14.16
N ARG A 403 12.48 -60.82 15.31
CA ARG A 403 13.55 -61.19 16.25
C ARG A 403 13.31 -62.57 16.86
N LEU A 404 12.07 -62.85 17.27
CA LEU A 404 11.71 -64.14 17.83
C LEU A 404 11.88 -65.25 16.80
N ILE A 405 11.40 -65.05 15.56
CA ILE A 405 11.49 -66.09 14.52
C ILE A 405 12.95 -66.29 14.04
N LEU A 406 13.80 -65.26 14.10
CA LEU A 406 15.23 -65.38 13.85
C LEU A 406 15.88 -66.36 14.83
N GLU A 407 15.62 -66.19 16.13
CA GLU A 407 16.15 -67.06 17.18
C GLU A 407 15.69 -68.52 16.96
N VAL A 408 14.41 -68.73 16.64
CA VAL A 408 13.86 -70.06 16.35
C VAL A 408 14.54 -70.72 15.15
N HIS A 409 14.75 -69.99 14.05
CA HIS A 409 15.43 -70.54 12.88
C HIS A 409 16.93 -70.78 13.12
N GLN A 410 17.59 -69.93 13.92
CA GLN A 410 18.99 -70.12 14.33
C GLN A 410 19.11 -71.38 15.20
N PHE A 411 18.24 -71.53 16.19
CA PHE A 411 18.17 -72.74 17.00
C PHE A 411 17.94 -74.00 16.14
N SER A 412 16.96 -73.97 15.24
CA SER A 412 16.66 -75.11 14.36
C SER A 412 17.86 -75.48 13.48
N ARG A 413 18.54 -74.49 12.89
CA ARG A 413 19.75 -74.72 12.09
C ARG A 413 20.87 -75.32 12.94
N ASP A 414 21.12 -74.75 14.11
CA ASP A 414 22.22 -75.16 14.99
C ASP A 414 21.94 -76.56 15.57
N ALA A 415 20.68 -76.88 15.89
CA ALA A 415 20.23 -78.20 16.29
C ALA A 415 20.41 -79.23 15.16
N SER A 416 20.02 -78.92 13.92
CA SER A 416 20.26 -79.82 12.78
C SER A 416 21.75 -80.05 12.51
N VAL A 417 22.59 -79.04 12.70
CA VAL A 417 24.05 -79.17 12.57
C VAL A 417 24.63 -80.05 13.68
N ALA A 418 24.15 -79.91 14.92
CA ALA A 418 24.54 -80.75 16.05
C ALA A 418 24.08 -82.20 15.88
N GLU A 419 22.84 -82.41 15.44
CA GLU A 419 22.28 -83.72 15.13
C GLU A 419 23.08 -84.43 14.02
N ALA A 420 23.38 -83.73 12.92
CA ALA A 420 24.20 -84.28 11.85
C ALA A 420 25.61 -84.66 12.32
N TRP A 421 26.21 -83.86 13.23
CA TRP A 421 27.50 -84.21 13.82
C TRP A 421 27.39 -85.47 14.69
N LEU A 422 26.38 -85.56 15.58
CA LEU A 422 26.13 -86.73 16.43
C LEU A 422 25.94 -88.01 15.60
N LEU A 423 25.05 -87.96 14.60
CA LEU A 423 24.82 -89.07 13.66
C LEU A 423 26.09 -89.45 12.90
N GLY A 424 26.94 -88.48 12.57
CA GLY A 424 28.25 -88.73 11.94
C GLY A 424 29.24 -89.47 12.84
N GLN A 425 29.15 -89.32 14.16
CA GLN A 425 30.02 -90.03 15.13
C GLN A 425 29.49 -91.41 15.48
N GLU A 426 28.20 -91.67 15.32
CA GLU A 426 27.53 -92.92 15.73
C GLU A 426 28.15 -94.20 15.13
N PRO A 427 28.50 -94.26 13.83
CA PRO A 427 29.16 -95.44 13.25
C PRO A 427 30.53 -95.72 13.87
N TYR A 428 31.28 -94.68 14.22
CA TYR A 428 32.59 -94.81 14.85
C TYR A 428 32.44 -95.32 16.29
N LEU A 429 31.54 -94.73 17.07
CA LEU A 429 31.30 -95.12 18.47
C LEU A 429 30.68 -96.52 18.60
N SER A 430 29.94 -96.95 17.58
CA SER A 430 29.36 -98.30 17.51
C SER A 430 30.36 -99.37 17.08
N SER A 431 31.56 -98.99 16.61
CA SER A 431 32.60 -99.94 16.23
C SER A 431 33.09 -100.73 17.45
N ARG A 432 33.24 -102.05 17.28
CA ARG A 432 33.78 -102.96 18.31
C ARG A 432 35.22 -103.40 18.00
N GLU A 433 35.89 -102.68 17.11
CA GLU A 433 37.28 -102.96 16.73
C GLU A 433 38.23 -102.62 17.90
N ILE A 434 39.01 -103.62 18.34
CA ILE A 434 40.01 -103.47 19.41
C ILE A 434 41.43 -103.39 18.82
N GLY A 435 41.59 -103.66 17.52
CA GLY A 435 42.88 -103.74 16.83
C GLY A 435 43.55 -105.12 16.97
N GLN A 436 44.31 -105.54 15.96
CA GLN A 436 44.98 -106.85 15.91
C GLN A 436 46.50 -106.75 16.13
N SER A 437 47.04 -105.53 16.28
CA SER A 437 48.45 -105.26 16.54
C SER A 437 48.62 -104.05 17.47
N VAL A 438 49.78 -103.92 18.12
CA VAL A 438 50.11 -102.77 18.98
C VAL A 438 49.98 -101.45 18.20
N ASP A 439 50.49 -101.40 16.96
CA ASP A 439 50.39 -100.23 16.09
C ASP A 439 48.93 -99.86 15.76
N GLU A 440 48.04 -100.85 15.61
CA GLU A 440 46.62 -100.64 15.32
C GLU A 440 45.87 -100.17 16.57
N VAL A 441 46.18 -100.75 17.73
CA VAL A 441 45.66 -100.30 19.03
C VAL A 441 46.08 -98.86 19.31
N GLU A 442 47.35 -98.50 19.09
CA GLU A 442 47.83 -97.12 19.24
C GLU A 442 47.13 -96.13 18.29
N LYS A 443 46.83 -96.55 17.06
CA LYS A 443 46.03 -95.75 16.11
C LYS A 443 44.59 -95.58 16.59
N LEU A 444 43.97 -96.63 17.14
CA LEU A 444 42.62 -96.56 17.72
C LEU A 444 42.57 -95.62 18.93
N ILE A 445 43.56 -95.69 19.83
CA ILE A 445 43.69 -94.77 20.97
C ILE A 445 43.83 -93.33 20.48
N LYS A 446 44.75 -93.05 19.54
CA LYS A 446 44.91 -91.69 18.98
C LYS A 446 43.63 -91.19 18.30
N ARG A 447 42.90 -92.06 17.62
CA ARG A 447 41.60 -91.73 17.00
C ARG A 447 40.55 -91.40 18.07
N HIS A 448 40.56 -92.10 19.20
CA HIS A 448 39.67 -91.83 20.32
C HIS A 448 40.00 -90.52 21.03
N GLU A 449 41.28 -90.25 21.31
CA GLU A 449 41.71 -88.96 21.86
C GLU A 449 41.34 -87.78 20.94
N ALA A 450 41.41 -87.98 19.61
CA ALA A 450 40.97 -86.98 18.64
C ALA A 450 39.44 -86.76 18.67
N PHE A 451 38.66 -87.83 18.85
CA PHE A 451 37.22 -87.73 19.08
C PHE A 451 36.90 -87.00 20.39
N GLU A 452 37.53 -87.34 21.51
CA GLU A 452 37.30 -86.66 22.81
C GLU A 452 37.62 -85.17 22.72
N LYS A 453 38.72 -84.80 22.06
CA LYS A 453 39.05 -83.39 21.79
C LYS A 453 37.98 -82.71 20.93
N SER A 454 37.51 -83.39 19.88
CA SER A 454 36.42 -82.88 19.04
C SER A 454 35.13 -82.69 19.85
N ALA A 455 34.70 -83.70 20.61
CA ALA A 455 33.51 -83.63 21.46
C ALA A 455 33.61 -82.50 22.49
N ALA A 456 34.77 -82.33 23.13
CA ALA A 456 35.02 -81.22 24.05
C ALA A 456 34.86 -79.85 23.37
N THR A 457 35.22 -79.70 22.09
CA THR A 457 34.97 -78.45 21.34
C THR A 457 33.50 -78.21 20.98
N TRP A 458 32.65 -79.24 21.06
CA TRP A 458 31.20 -79.13 20.82
C TRP A 458 30.38 -78.89 22.09
N ASP A 459 30.96 -79.06 23.28
CA ASP A 459 30.30 -78.91 24.58
C ASP A 459 29.55 -77.57 24.71
N GLU A 460 30.16 -76.47 24.28
CA GLU A 460 29.55 -75.15 24.31
C GLU A 460 28.35 -75.02 23.35
N ARG A 461 28.39 -75.72 22.20
CA ARG A 461 27.27 -75.72 21.23
C ARG A 461 26.08 -76.51 21.76
N PHE A 462 26.32 -77.64 22.42
CA PHE A 462 25.26 -78.39 23.09
C PHE A 462 24.67 -77.60 24.27
N SER A 463 25.53 -76.98 25.09
CA SER A 463 25.11 -76.10 26.18
C SER A 463 24.26 -74.92 25.70
N ALA A 464 24.51 -74.41 24.49
CA ALA A 464 23.69 -73.36 23.88
C ALA A 464 22.31 -73.88 23.45
N LEU A 465 22.21 -75.11 22.95
CA LEU A 465 20.95 -75.76 22.57
C LEU A 465 20.11 -76.20 23.78
N GLU A 466 20.71 -76.33 24.97
CA GLU A 466 19.97 -76.58 26.21
C GLU A 466 19.26 -75.33 26.75
N ARG A 467 19.64 -74.14 26.29
CA ARG A 467 18.98 -72.89 26.70
C ARG A 467 17.69 -72.73 25.92
N LEU A 468 16.59 -72.53 26.65
CA LEU A 468 15.29 -72.25 26.06
C LEU A 468 15.35 -70.97 25.22
N THR A 469 14.78 -71.05 24.03
CA THR A 469 14.51 -69.90 23.16
C THR A 469 13.51 -68.95 23.82
N THR A 470 13.48 -67.69 23.39
CA THR A 470 12.49 -66.71 23.88
C THR A 470 11.06 -67.19 23.67
N LEU A 471 10.78 -67.90 22.57
CA LEU A 471 9.47 -68.48 22.30
C LEU A 471 9.07 -69.51 23.37
N GLU A 472 9.98 -70.41 23.75
CA GLU A 472 9.74 -71.40 24.79
C GLU A 472 9.59 -70.76 26.17
N LEU A 473 10.37 -69.71 26.47
CA LEU A 473 10.23 -68.95 27.71
C LEU A 473 8.86 -68.23 27.81
N LEU A 474 8.38 -67.67 26.70
CA LEU A 474 7.06 -67.04 26.63
C LEU A 474 5.94 -68.08 26.79
N GLU A 475 6.11 -69.26 26.21
CA GLU A 475 5.18 -70.39 26.37
C GLU A 475 5.11 -70.85 27.83
N VAL A 476 6.26 -71.03 28.49
CA VAL A 476 6.34 -71.40 29.91
C VAL A 476 5.67 -70.34 30.78
N ARG A 477 5.93 -69.05 30.52
CA ARG A 477 5.27 -67.96 31.25
C ARG A 477 3.76 -67.96 31.05
N ARG A 478 3.29 -68.16 29.81
CA ARG A 478 1.85 -68.21 29.51
C ARG A 478 1.17 -69.34 30.28
N GLN A 479 1.80 -70.51 30.36
CA GLN A 479 1.29 -71.65 31.13
C GLN A 479 1.25 -71.33 32.63
N GLN A 480 2.28 -70.67 33.18
CA GLN A 480 2.31 -70.21 34.57
C GLN A 480 1.19 -69.20 34.87
N GLU A 481 0.97 -68.22 34.00
CA GLU A 481 -0.10 -67.23 34.14
C GLU A 481 -1.50 -67.88 34.05
N GLU A 482 -1.68 -68.86 33.17
CA GLU A 482 -2.95 -69.60 33.05
C GLU A 482 -3.22 -70.46 34.29
N GLU A 483 -2.20 -71.13 34.82
CA GLU A 483 -2.28 -71.85 36.09
C GLU A 483 -2.60 -70.91 37.26
N GLU A 484 -1.96 -69.74 37.33
CA GLU A 484 -2.23 -68.74 38.35
C GLU A 484 -3.67 -68.22 38.24
N ARG A 485 -4.16 -67.99 37.02
CA ARG A 485 -5.54 -67.59 36.75
C ARG A 485 -6.55 -68.67 37.14
N LYS A 486 -6.22 -69.95 36.97
CA LYS A 486 -7.04 -71.08 37.46
C LYS A 486 -7.00 -71.23 38.98
N ARG A 487 -5.93 -70.78 39.64
CA ARG A 487 -5.78 -70.79 41.11
C ARG A 487 -6.44 -69.59 41.81
N ARG A 488 -6.80 -68.52 41.08
CA ARG A 488 -7.55 -67.39 41.64
C ARG A 488 -9.01 -67.80 41.88
N PRO A 489 -9.58 -67.56 43.08
CA PRO A 489 -11.00 -67.84 43.34
C PRO A 489 -11.90 -66.93 42.49
N PRO A 490 -13.13 -67.38 42.14
CA PRO A 490 -14.07 -66.52 41.42
C PRO A 490 -14.42 -65.29 42.27
N SER A 491 -14.35 -64.11 41.68
CA SER A 491 -14.86 -62.88 42.28
C SER A 491 -16.37 -63.02 42.54
N PRO A 492 -16.90 -62.57 43.70
CA PRO A 492 -18.31 -62.65 44.00
C PRO A 492 -19.12 -61.78 43.03
N ASP A 493 -20.26 -62.32 42.58
CA ASP A 493 -21.24 -61.68 41.70
C ASP A 493 -21.75 -60.36 42.32
N PRO A 494 -21.93 -59.24 41.58
CA PRO A 494 -22.39 -57.96 42.14
C PRO A 494 -23.89 -57.92 42.48
N ASN A 495 -24.60 -59.05 42.53
CA ASN A 495 -26.06 -59.06 42.55
C ASN A 495 -26.66 -59.91 43.67
N THR A 496 -26.36 -59.58 44.93
CA THR A 496 -27.22 -59.95 46.08
C THR A 496 -26.94 -59.08 47.32
N LYS A 497 -27.08 -57.76 47.20
CA LYS A 497 -27.33 -56.86 48.35
C LYS A 497 -28.21 -55.69 47.90
N VAL A 498 -29.41 -55.98 47.44
CA VAL A 498 -30.51 -55.01 47.37
C VAL A 498 -31.74 -55.70 47.92
N SER A 499 -31.85 -55.81 49.24
CA SER A 499 -33.10 -55.98 49.99
C SER A 499 -32.78 -56.38 51.43
N GLU A 500 -32.38 -55.39 52.23
CA GLU A 500 -32.75 -55.23 53.64
C GLU A 500 -32.00 -54.00 54.15
N GLU A 501 -32.69 -53.16 54.92
CA GLU A 501 -32.25 -51.85 55.43
C GLU A 501 -32.47 -50.64 54.51
N ALA A 502 -33.70 -50.53 54.00
CA ALA A 502 -34.36 -49.23 53.98
C ALA A 502 -35.09 -49.08 55.33
N GLU A 503 -34.46 -48.41 56.30
CA GLU A 503 -35.12 -47.61 57.35
C GLU A 503 -34.08 -47.12 58.36
N SER A 504 -33.54 -45.91 58.15
CA SER A 504 -33.35 -44.90 59.20
C SER A 504 -32.57 -43.68 58.70
N GLN A 505 -33.22 -42.51 58.84
CA GLN A 505 -32.62 -41.18 59.08
C GLN A 505 -31.93 -40.56 57.86
N GLN A 506 -32.56 -39.68 57.06
CA GLN A 506 -33.13 -38.35 57.34
C GLN A 506 -32.13 -37.40 58.02
N TRP A 507 -31.92 -36.23 57.38
CA TRP A 507 -31.32 -34.94 57.77
C TRP A 507 -29.81 -34.93 58.15
N ASP A 508 -28.96 -33.96 57.78
CA ASP A 508 -29.16 -32.53 57.58
C ASP A 508 -27.95 -31.84 56.90
N THR A 509 -28.21 -30.63 56.36
CA THR A 509 -27.35 -29.41 56.19
C THR A 509 -25.86 -29.56 55.76
N SER A 510 -25.34 -28.91 54.72
CA SER A 510 -25.28 -27.48 54.32
C SER A 510 -23.80 -27.01 54.30
N LYS A 511 -23.48 -26.16 53.31
CA LYS A 511 -22.30 -25.29 53.14
C LYS A 511 -20.92 -25.90 52.81
N GLY A 512 -20.27 -25.26 51.84
CA GLY A 512 -18.84 -24.92 51.99
C GLY A 512 -18.03 -24.90 50.69
N ASP A 513 -18.01 -23.72 50.08
CA ASP A 513 -17.02 -23.17 49.15
C ASP A 513 -15.54 -23.66 49.19
N GLN A 514 -14.92 -23.50 48.01
CA GLN A 514 -13.53 -23.09 47.71
C GLN A 514 -12.35 -24.09 47.59
N VAL A 515 -11.81 -24.11 46.36
CA VAL A 515 -10.40 -23.94 45.91
C VAL A 515 -9.27 -24.80 46.53
N SER A 516 -8.62 -25.60 45.68
CA SER A 516 -7.15 -25.78 45.59
C SER A 516 -6.84 -26.62 44.33
N GLN A 517 -6.23 -26.05 43.28
CA GLN A 517 -4.78 -26.00 43.06
C GLN A 517 -4.05 -27.29 43.45
N ASN A 518 -3.60 -28.06 42.46
CA ASN A 518 -2.48 -29.02 42.49
C ASN A 518 -2.17 -29.33 41.02
N GLY A 519 -0.97 -29.15 40.49
CA GLY A 519 0.32 -29.42 41.10
C GLY A 519 0.86 -30.69 40.44
N LEU A 520 1.67 -30.51 39.40
CA LEU A 520 2.50 -31.58 38.81
C LEU A 520 3.41 -32.17 39.90
N PRO A 521 3.60 -33.50 39.94
CA PRO A 521 4.79 -34.08 40.54
C PRO A 521 5.80 -34.46 39.46
N ALA A 522 7.03 -34.00 39.67
CA ALA A 522 8.23 -34.45 38.99
C ALA A 522 8.89 -35.60 39.77
N GLU A 523 9.73 -36.32 39.02
CA GLU A 523 10.83 -37.20 39.43
C GLU A 523 10.56 -38.64 39.92
N GLN A 524 10.93 -39.58 39.04
CA GLN A 524 11.84 -40.73 39.24
C GLN A 524 11.90 -41.42 37.85
N GLY A 525 13.01 -41.68 37.15
CA GLY A 525 14.43 -41.76 37.46
C GLY A 525 14.99 -42.88 36.56
N SER A 526 15.29 -42.60 35.28
CA SER A 526 15.89 -43.57 34.36
C SER A 526 17.43 -43.48 34.35
N PRO A 527 18.17 -44.59 34.38
CA PRO A 527 19.62 -44.57 34.44
C PRO A 527 20.24 -44.36 33.04
N ARG A 528 21.02 -43.28 32.90
CA ARG A 528 21.98 -43.12 31.78
C ARG A 528 23.28 -43.86 32.11
N VAL A 529 23.65 -44.82 31.26
CA VAL A 529 24.97 -45.44 31.27
C VAL A 529 25.99 -44.47 30.67
N SER A 530 27.06 -44.26 31.42
CA SER A 530 28.25 -43.47 31.08
C SER A 530 29.18 -44.26 30.16
N TYR A 531 29.56 -43.70 29.01
CA TYR A 531 30.83 -44.03 28.38
C TYR A 531 31.80 -42.87 28.56
N ARG A 532 32.85 -43.15 29.32
CA ARG A 532 33.99 -42.31 29.64
C ARG A 532 34.94 -42.32 28.44
N SER A 533 35.18 -41.16 27.83
CA SER A 533 36.36 -40.91 27.00
C SER A 533 37.45 -40.26 27.84
N GLN A 534 38.67 -40.77 27.72
CA GLN A 534 39.90 -40.18 28.23
C GLN A 534 40.90 -40.12 27.09
N THR A 535 41.32 -38.91 26.71
CA THR A 535 42.72 -38.42 26.72
C THR A 535 42.83 -37.12 25.89
N TYR A 536 43.11 -36.01 26.58
CA TYR A 536 44.34 -35.16 26.50
C TYR A 536 44.54 -34.38 25.17
N GLN A 537 44.16 -33.10 25.16
CA GLN A 537 45.02 -31.91 25.30
C GLN A 537 45.80 -31.51 24.04
N ASN A 538 45.44 -30.34 23.45
CA ASN A 538 46.38 -29.21 23.32
C ASN A 538 45.68 -27.87 23.00
N TYR A 539 45.96 -26.91 23.89
CA TYR A 539 45.98 -25.44 23.85
C TYR A 539 45.55 -24.70 22.55
N LYS A 540 44.52 -23.83 22.60
CA LYS A 540 44.48 -22.42 23.06
C LYS A 540 45.29 -21.42 22.20
N ASN A 541 44.55 -20.61 21.44
CA ASN A 541 44.64 -19.15 21.21
C ASN A 541 43.95 -18.88 19.87
N PHE A 542 43.00 -17.97 19.69
CA PHE A 542 43.14 -16.53 19.86
C PHE A 542 41.73 -15.92 19.74
N ASN A 543 41.25 -15.17 20.74
CA ASN A 543 40.37 -14.03 20.46
C ASN A 543 40.37 -13.06 21.64
N SER A 544 41.17 -12.00 21.50
CA SER A 544 40.88 -10.68 22.04
C SER A 544 41.88 -9.68 21.47
N ARG A 545 41.37 -8.68 20.75
CA ARG A 545 41.85 -7.28 20.81
C ARG A 545 40.88 -6.37 20.06
N ARG A 546 40.13 -5.57 20.85
CA ARG A 546 39.80 -4.19 20.50
C ARG A 546 41.12 -3.38 20.50
N THR A 547 41.29 -2.47 19.54
CA THR A 547 41.35 -0.99 19.74
C THR A 547 41.73 -0.26 18.44
N ALA A 548 40.83 0.64 18.03
CA ALA A 548 41.06 2.06 17.66
C ALA A 548 41.83 2.50 16.39
N SER A 549 41.32 3.64 15.87
CA SER A 549 41.82 4.57 14.84
C SER A 549 41.59 4.11 13.39
N ASP A 550 41.13 4.92 12.42
CA ASP A 550 40.83 6.35 12.36
C ASP A 550 40.18 6.69 10.98
N HIS A 551 39.53 7.88 10.88
CA HIS A 551 39.16 8.64 9.65
C HIS A 551 37.90 8.20 8.85
N SER A 552 36.80 8.96 8.77
CA SER A 552 36.54 10.31 8.20
C SER A 552 36.07 10.27 6.73
N TRP A 553 35.19 11.23 6.36
CA TRP A 553 34.53 11.54 5.07
C TRP A 553 33.12 10.94 4.89
N SER A 554 32.03 11.67 5.19
CA SER A 554 31.42 12.85 4.53
C SER A 554 30.71 12.56 3.18
N GLY A 555 29.39 12.77 3.19
CA GLY A 555 28.66 13.45 2.10
C GLY A 555 27.93 12.60 1.07
N MET A 556 26.62 12.39 1.26
CA MET A 556 25.50 13.01 0.51
C MET A 556 24.16 12.49 1.03
#